data_AF-A0A1C7MVF1-F1
#
_entry.id   AF-A0A1C7MVF1-F1
#
_cell.length_a   1.000
_cell.length_b   1.000
_cell.length_c   1.000
_cell.angle_alpha   90.00
_cell.angle_beta   90.00
_cell.angle_gamma   90.00
#
_symmetry.space_group_name_H-M   'P 1'
#
loop_
_entity.id
_entity.type
_entity.pdbx_description
1 polymer ?
#
loop_
_entity_poly.entity_id
_entity_poly.type
_entity_poly.pdbx_seq_one_letter_code
_entity_poly.pdbx_strand_id
1 'polypeptide(L)'
;MSTHFIQNLLQVIERSRAVVEGIQLEIEDEDLLDRLNGNQHHYGLHDNQPVDLETLGDDTCLLLFRLTLDQIKQIKVAIGLADEIVFRGNDARHSFKRDAIYSLAILLRRLFYPSRLKDLTLLFGYDFFTVSTIINGILDLLDHLFRDSLDFNEHQFRVYNLQRLNAAITEKNSSFVDIVGFIDGTCNAICRPSDNQEVCYNGHKRNHCLKYKGVVTPDGITSSLLGSYPGAMHDQRMLKESGLLDKLEEHFDQRPSGGKLYALYGDAAYGRHECFVKPITNRSRSRRIDAAIRVNQQMSRLRVAVEWEFGHTSTLFAHVHFQPKLKLQQNRVGPTYRMATFFKNIHTRPQLKSTLEAV
;
A
#
# COMPACT_ATOMS: atom_id res chain seq x y z
N MET A 1 2.36 -16.44 -16.87
CA MET A 1 2.17 -15.24 -16.02
C MET A 1 1.47 -15.55 -14.68
N SER A 2 1.39 -16.82 -14.24
CA SER A 2 0.63 -17.23 -13.04
C SER A 2 1.44 -17.40 -11.74
N THR A 3 2.73 -17.76 -11.78
CA THR A 3 3.48 -18.09 -10.54
C THR A 3 3.87 -16.86 -9.70
N HIS A 4 4.27 -15.77 -10.36
CA HIS A 4 4.82 -14.58 -9.70
C HIS A 4 3.75 -13.80 -8.93
N PHE A 5 2.57 -13.63 -9.53
CA PHE A 5 1.44 -12.96 -8.89
C PHE A 5 1.01 -13.68 -7.61
N ILE A 6 0.86 -15.00 -7.67
CA ILE A 6 0.50 -15.82 -6.51
C ILE A 6 1.59 -15.74 -5.43
N GLN A 7 2.87 -15.76 -5.81
CA GLN A 7 3.97 -15.60 -4.84
C GLN A 7 3.89 -14.28 -4.07
N ASN A 8 3.69 -13.14 -4.75
CA ASN A 8 3.54 -11.86 -4.06
C ASN A 8 2.26 -11.82 -3.23
N LEU A 9 1.17 -12.36 -3.77
CA LEU A 9 -0.10 -12.39 -3.10
C LEU A 9 0.02 -13.11 -1.76
N LEU A 10 0.68 -14.27 -1.74
CA LEU A 10 0.97 -15.01 -0.52
C LEU A 10 1.93 -14.23 0.39
N GLN A 11 3.00 -13.66 -0.14
CA GLN A 11 3.98 -12.87 0.61
C GLN A 11 3.38 -11.63 1.30
N VAL A 12 2.33 -11.05 0.70
CA VAL A 12 1.63 -9.87 1.21
C VAL A 12 0.50 -10.25 2.17
N ILE A 13 -0.10 -11.44 2.03
CA ILE A 13 -1.32 -11.85 2.76
C ILE A 13 -1.07 -12.86 3.89
N GLU A 14 0.15 -13.42 4.03
CA GLU A 14 0.51 -14.54 4.91
C GLU A 14 0.12 -14.43 6.42
N ARG A 15 -0.45 -13.30 6.88
CA ARG A 15 -0.96 -13.09 8.26
C ARG A 15 -2.48 -13.09 8.43
N SER A 16 -3.28 -12.94 7.38
CA SER A 16 -4.66 -12.45 7.56
C SER A 16 -5.74 -13.52 7.71
N ARG A 17 -5.40 -14.82 7.66
CA ARG A 17 -6.42 -15.89 7.63
C ARG A 17 -7.23 -16.02 8.93
N ALA A 18 -6.61 -15.87 10.10
CA ALA A 18 -7.28 -16.01 11.39
C ALA A 18 -8.18 -14.80 11.77
N VAL A 19 -7.82 -13.60 11.29
CA VAL A 19 -8.60 -12.37 11.53
C VAL A 19 -9.87 -12.36 10.68
N VAL A 20 -9.79 -12.90 9.47
CA VAL A 20 -10.93 -12.98 8.53
C VAL A 20 -12.03 -13.92 9.06
N GLU A 21 -11.65 -15.07 9.63
CA GLU A 21 -12.61 -16.01 10.23
C GLU A 21 -13.33 -15.41 11.45
N GLY A 22 -12.62 -14.66 12.32
CA GLY A 22 -13.23 -13.98 13.47
C GLY A 22 -14.22 -12.89 13.08
N ILE A 23 -13.91 -12.11 12.02
CA ILE A 23 -14.82 -11.09 11.48
C ILE A 23 -16.03 -11.73 10.80
N GLN A 24 -15.85 -12.83 10.07
CA GLN A 24 -16.98 -13.54 9.45
C GLN A 24 -17.93 -14.12 10.50
N LEU A 25 -17.42 -14.67 11.60
CA LEU A 25 -18.25 -15.17 12.72
C LEU A 25 -19.00 -14.03 13.43
N GLU A 26 -18.40 -12.86 13.64
CA GLU A 26 -19.10 -11.67 14.16
C GLU A 26 -20.15 -11.10 13.17
N ILE A 27 -20.01 -11.38 11.88
CA ILE A 27 -20.95 -10.96 10.82
C ILE A 27 -22.12 -11.95 10.67
N GLU A 28 -21.92 -13.24 10.97
CA GLU A 28 -22.95 -14.28 10.88
C GLU A 28 -23.95 -14.28 12.07
N ASP A 29 -23.57 -13.79 13.25
CA ASP A 29 -24.34 -13.94 14.49
C ASP A 29 -25.37 -12.80 14.77
N GLU A 30 -26.03 -12.25 13.75
CA GLU A 30 -27.13 -11.29 13.92
C GLU A 30 -28.35 -11.66 13.05
N ASP A 31 -29.23 -12.43 13.68
CA ASP A 31 -30.46 -13.12 13.25
C ASP A 31 -31.58 -12.20 12.69
N LEU A 32 -31.27 -11.33 11.72
CA LEU A 32 -32.20 -10.35 11.14
C LEU A 32 -32.17 -10.23 9.60
N LEU A 33 -31.31 -11.00 8.91
CA LEU A 33 -31.05 -10.84 7.47
C LEU A 33 -31.93 -11.70 6.55
N ASP A 34 -32.74 -12.62 7.08
CA ASP A 34 -33.60 -13.52 6.28
C ASP A 34 -34.89 -12.88 5.75
N ARG A 35 -35.05 -11.57 5.97
CA ARG A 35 -36.15 -10.80 5.42
C ARG A 35 -35.54 -9.58 4.76
N LEU A 36 -35.38 -9.62 3.43
CA LEU A 36 -35.55 -8.50 2.48
C LEU A 36 -34.91 -8.86 1.12
N ASN A 37 -35.58 -9.73 0.36
CA ASN A 37 -35.49 -9.69 -1.10
C ASN A 37 -36.34 -8.50 -1.57
N GLY A 38 -35.68 -7.39 -1.90
CA GLY A 38 -36.35 -6.18 -2.39
C GLY A 38 -35.47 -5.47 -3.41
N ASN A 39 -35.79 -5.66 -4.69
CA ASN A 39 -35.28 -5.01 -5.90
C ASN A 39 -34.55 -3.67 -5.64
N GLN A 40 -33.25 -3.63 -5.96
CA GLN A 40 -32.52 -2.38 -6.11
C GLN A 40 -32.50 -1.96 -7.59
N HIS A 41 -32.87 -0.72 -7.84
CA HIS A 41 -32.98 -0.17 -9.19
C HIS A 41 -31.61 -0.08 -9.89
N HIS A 42 -31.52 -0.67 -11.08
CA HIS A 42 -30.35 -0.64 -11.95
C HIS A 42 -30.46 0.48 -12.99
N TYR A 43 -29.40 1.28 -13.15
CA TYR A 43 -29.33 2.37 -14.14
C TYR A 43 -27.94 2.41 -14.81
N GLY A 44 -27.66 1.46 -15.70
CA GLY A 44 -26.48 1.46 -16.59
C GLY A 44 -26.72 2.16 -17.95
N LEU A 45 -25.65 2.59 -18.63
CA LEU A 45 -25.71 3.31 -19.92
C LEU A 45 -26.14 2.46 -21.13
N HIS A 46 -26.08 1.14 -21.04
CA HIS A 46 -26.59 0.19 -22.05
C HIS A 46 -27.71 -0.63 -21.42
N ASP A 47 -28.94 -0.42 -21.88
CA ASP A 47 -30.15 -1.17 -21.45
C ASP A 47 -30.36 -1.30 -19.93
N ASN A 48 -29.85 -0.34 -19.15
CA ASN A 48 -29.87 -0.35 -17.69
C ASN A 48 -29.17 -1.55 -17.02
N GLN A 49 -28.35 -2.33 -17.72
CA GLN A 49 -27.70 -3.50 -17.13
C GLN A 49 -26.32 -3.17 -16.52
N PRO A 50 -26.02 -3.70 -15.33
CA PRO A 50 -24.65 -3.72 -14.78
C PRO A 50 -23.65 -4.37 -15.73
N VAL A 51 -22.37 -3.93 -15.69
CA VAL A 51 -21.30 -4.62 -16.41
C VAL A 51 -21.16 -6.06 -15.90
N ASP A 52 -21.26 -7.05 -16.80
CA ASP A 52 -20.95 -8.43 -16.45
C ASP A 52 -19.43 -8.65 -16.56
N LEU A 53 -18.77 -8.87 -15.42
CA LEU A 53 -17.32 -9.04 -15.36
C LEU A 53 -16.85 -10.28 -16.14
N GLU A 54 -17.64 -11.35 -16.20
CA GLU A 54 -17.26 -12.59 -16.90
C GLU A 54 -17.25 -12.42 -18.43
N THR A 55 -17.92 -11.37 -18.94
CA THR A 55 -17.92 -11.04 -20.37
C THR A 55 -16.74 -10.16 -20.79
N LEU A 56 -16.00 -9.60 -19.83
CA LEU A 56 -14.86 -8.73 -20.10
C LEU A 56 -13.63 -9.55 -20.47
N GLY A 57 -13.03 -9.26 -21.62
CA GLY A 57 -11.71 -9.81 -21.97
C GLY A 57 -10.60 -9.25 -21.08
N ASP A 58 -9.49 -10.00 -20.93
CA ASP A 58 -8.36 -9.64 -20.08
C ASP A 58 -7.82 -8.22 -20.32
N ASP A 59 -7.69 -7.80 -21.57
CA ASP A 59 -7.22 -6.45 -21.92
C ASP A 59 -8.15 -5.36 -21.37
N THR A 60 -9.45 -5.61 -21.36
CA THR A 60 -10.45 -4.68 -20.83
C THR A 60 -10.42 -4.68 -19.30
N CYS A 61 -10.27 -5.84 -18.67
CA CYS A 61 -10.04 -5.94 -17.23
C CYS A 61 -8.79 -5.18 -16.79
N LEU A 62 -7.66 -5.34 -17.49
CA LEU A 62 -6.42 -4.62 -17.21
C LEU A 62 -6.59 -3.10 -17.40
N LEU A 63 -7.34 -2.69 -18.42
CA LEU A 63 -7.63 -1.28 -18.67
C LEU A 63 -8.49 -0.65 -17.57
N LEU A 64 -9.48 -1.39 -17.04
CA LEU A 64 -10.42 -0.92 -16.03
C LEU A 64 -9.90 -1.06 -14.59
N PHE A 65 -9.18 -2.14 -14.29
CA PHE A 65 -8.86 -2.59 -12.92
C PHE A 65 -7.38 -2.79 -12.64
N ARG A 66 -6.52 -2.75 -13.69
CA ARG A 66 -5.08 -3.13 -13.63
C ARG A 66 -4.79 -4.59 -13.28
N LEU A 67 -5.84 -5.40 -13.17
CA LEU A 67 -5.80 -6.82 -12.87
C LEU A 67 -6.78 -7.53 -13.80
N THR A 68 -6.44 -8.75 -14.21
CA THR A 68 -7.38 -9.62 -14.91
C THR A 68 -8.47 -10.10 -13.94
N LEU A 69 -9.60 -10.59 -14.46
CA LEU A 69 -10.65 -11.15 -13.60
C LEU A 69 -10.13 -12.34 -12.78
N ASP A 70 -9.31 -13.20 -13.39
CA ASP A 70 -8.68 -14.33 -12.70
C ASP A 70 -7.78 -13.86 -11.53
N GLN A 71 -7.03 -12.78 -11.70
CA GLN A 71 -6.24 -12.19 -10.62
C GLN A 71 -7.11 -11.64 -9.48
N ILE A 72 -8.25 -11.01 -9.80
CA ILE A 72 -9.20 -10.55 -8.78
C ILE A 72 -9.80 -11.74 -8.01
N LYS A 73 -10.17 -12.82 -8.72
CA LYS A 73 -10.63 -14.08 -8.12
C LYS A 73 -9.57 -14.68 -7.19
N GLN A 74 -8.31 -14.71 -7.62
CA GLN A 74 -7.19 -15.18 -6.80
C GLN A 74 -6.99 -14.32 -5.54
N ILE A 75 -7.10 -12.98 -5.65
CA ILE A 75 -7.04 -12.08 -4.49
C ILE A 75 -8.13 -12.42 -3.49
N LYS A 76 -9.39 -12.55 -3.95
CA LYS A 76 -10.51 -12.91 -3.08
C LYS A 76 -10.23 -14.20 -2.31
N VAL A 77 -9.78 -15.26 -3.01
CA VAL A 77 -9.45 -16.55 -2.39
C VAL A 77 -8.29 -16.43 -1.41
N ALA A 78 -7.21 -15.73 -1.77
CA ALA A 78 -6.04 -15.60 -0.92
C ALA A 78 -6.33 -14.82 0.37
N ILE A 79 -7.13 -13.75 0.27
CA ILE A 79 -7.59 -12.99 1.45
C ILE A 79 -8.55 -13.85 2.30
N GLY A 80 -9.26 -14.80 1.69
CA GLY A 80 -10.31 -15.58 2.37
C GLY A 80 -11.64 -14.83 2.46
N LEU A 81 -11.90 -13.91 1.53
CA LEU A 81 -13.20 -13.22 1.49
C LEU A 81 -14.32 -14.22 1.13
N ALA A 82 -15.45 -14.11 1.82
CA ALA A 82 -16.66 -14.84 1.49
C ALA A 82 -17.12 -14.53 0.06
N ASP A 83 -18.02 -15.36 -0.47
CA ASP A 83 -18.63 -15.13 -1.79
C ASP A 83 -19.41 -13.81 -1.82
N GLU A 84 -20.15 -13.53 -0.75
CA GLU A 84 -20.88 -12.29 -0.57
C GLU A 84 -20.40 -11.53 0.67
N ILE A 85 -20.31 -10.21 0.55
CA ILE A 85 -19.93 -9.30 1.63
C ILE A 85 -21.17 -8.51 2.06
N VAL A 86 -21.41 -8.45 3.37
CA VAL A 86 -22.47 -7.64 3.96
C VAL A 86 -21.99 -6.21 4.14
N PHE A 87 -22.67 -5.26 3.52
CA PHE A 87 -22.47 -3.84 3.69
C PHE A 87 -23.55 -3.29 4.61
N ARG A 88 -23.18 -2.82 5.79
CA ARG A 88 -24.11 -2.18 6.73
C ARG A 88 -24.23 -0.70 6.40
N GLY A 89 -25.46 -0.22 6.19
CA GLY A 89 -25.75 1.21 6.06
C GLY A 89 -25.81 1.91 7.42
N ASN A 90 -26.16 3.20 7.44
CA ASN A 90 -26.32 3.96 8.69
C ASN A 90 -27.50 3.51 9.58
N ASP A 91 -28.39 2.65 9.06
CA ASP A 91 -29.47 1.95 9.79
C ASP A 91 -29.54 0.53 9.22
N ALA A 92 -29.90 -0.46 10.04
CA ALA A 92 -30.02 -1.89 9.70
C ALA A 92 -30.86 -2.12 8.42
N ARG A 93 -31.86 -1.28 8.19
CA ARG A 93 -32.74 -1.27 7.00
C ARG A 93 -32.03 -0.95 5.67
N HIS A 94 -30.81 -0.46 5.71
CA HIS A 94 -30.00 -0.13 4.52
C HIS A 94 -28.83 -1.09 4.32
N SER A 95 -28.82 -2.21 5.04
CA SER A 95 -27.80 -3.24 4.84
C SER A 95 -28.10 -4.07 3.59
N PHE A 96 -27.07 -4.46 2.85
CA PHE A 96 -27.22 -5.27 1.65
C PHE A 96 -26.00 -6.18 1.43
N LYS A 97 -26.19 -7.30 0.73
CA LYS A 97 -25.12 -8.22 0.33
C LYS A 97 -24.68 -7.95 -1.10
N ARG A 98 -23.38 -8.08 -1.39
CA ARG A 98 -22.85 -8.08 -2.77
C ARG A 98 -21.73 -9.08 -2.94
N ASP A 99 -21.63 -9.63 -4.14
CA ASP A 99 -20.52 -10.46 -4.56
C ASP A 99 -19.16 -9.77 -4.29
N ALA A 100 -18.23 -10.52 -3.71
CA ALA A 100 -16.93 -10.01 -3.29
C ALA A 100 -16.02 -9.64 -4.48
N ILE A 101 -16.06 -10.40 -5.57
CA ILE A 101 -15.26 -10.13 -6.78
C ILE A 101 -15.72 -8.82 -7.41
N TYR A 102 -17.04 -8.64 -7.52
CA TYR A 102 -17.67 -7.45 -8.04
C TYR A 102 -17.37 -6.23 -7.16
N SER A 103 -17.42 -6.39 -5.85
CA SER A 103 -17.10 -5.35 -4.87
C SER A 103 -15.63 -4.93 -4.94
N LEU A 104 -14.71 -5.89 -5.10
CA LEU A 104 -13.29 -5.63 -5.36
C LEU A 104 -13.07 -4.89 -6.68
N ALA A 105 -13.76 -5.29 -7.76
CA ALA A 105 -13.67 -4.62 -9.05
C ALA A 105 -14.10 -3.14 -8.98
N ILE A 106 -15.16 -2.84 -8.22
CA ILE A 106 -15.60 -1.45 -7.95
C ILE A 106 -14.50 -0.66 -7.25
N LEU A 107 -13.88 -1.22 -6.20
CA LEU A 107 -12.78 -0.56 -5.49
C LEU A 107 -11.54 -0.37 -6.39
N LEU A 108 -11.13 -1.41 -7.13
CA LEU A 108 -9.99 -1.35 -8.04
C LEU A 108 -10.21 -0.29 -9.13
N ARG A 109 -11.42 -0.22 -9.70
CA ARG A 109 -11.79 0.81 -10.67
C ARG A 109 -11.72 2.21 -10.08
N ARG A 110 -12.08 2.36 -8.79
CA ARG A 110 -11.98 3.61 -8.04
C ARG A 110 -10.53 4.03 -7.83
N LEU A 111 -9.65 3.09 -7.47
CA LEU A 111 -8.23 3.34 -7.20
C LEU A 111 -7.44 3.62 -8.49
N PHE A 112 -7.78 2.93 -9.57
CA PHE A 112 -7.07 2.99 -10.83
C PHE A 112 -6.96 4.43 -11.37
N TYR A 113 -8.10 5.11 -11.56
CA TYR A 113 -8.12 6.43 -12.17
C TYR A 113 -9.14 7.36 -11.53
N PRO A 114 -8.83 8.67 -11.39
CA PRO A 114 -9.77 9.65 -10.87
C PRO A 114 -11.06 9.68 -11.67
N SER A 115 -12.14 9.25 -11.03
CA SER A 115 -13.48 9.22 -11.62
C SER A 115 -14.48 9.91 -10.70
N ARG A 116 -15.58 10.40 -11.26
CA ARG A 116 -16.75 10.75 -10.43
C ARG A 116 -17.41 9.45 -10.01
N LEU A 117 -18.01 9.42 -8.83
CA LEU A 117 -18.81 8.27 -8.41
C LEU A 117 -19.93 7.99 -9.43
N LYS A 118 -20.51 9.04 -10.04
CA LYS A 118 -21.48 8.90 -11.14
C LYS A 118 -20.95 8.13 -12.36
N ASP A 119 -19.65 8.20 -12.65
CA ASP A 119 -19.10 7.43 -13.76
C ASP A 119 -19.06 5.93 -13.39
N LEU A 120 -18.83 5.62 -12.11
CA LEU A 120 -18.88 4.26 -11.58
C LEU A 120 -20.31 3.73 -11.49
N THR A 121 -21.29 4.55 -11.11
CA THR A 121 -22.71 4.13 -11.09
C THR A 121 -23.17 3.70 -12.48
N LEU A 122 -22.77 4.43 -13.52
CA LEU A 122 -23.12 4.12 -14.91
C LEU A 122 -22.44 2.84 -15.41
N LEU A 123 -21.21 2.57 -14.96
CA LEU A 123 -20.48 1.36 -15.32
C LEU A 123 -21.02 0.11 -14.60
N PHE A 124 -21.26 0.22 -13.29
CA PHE A 124 -21.61 -0.92 -12.46
C PHE A 124 -23.12 -1.11 -12.25
N GLY A 125 -23.95 -0.21 -12.78
CA GLY A 125 -25.41 -0.32 -12.73
C GLY A 125 -26.00 -0.24 -11.33
N TYR A 126 -25.34 0.44 -10.40
CA TYR A 126 -25.81 0.66 -9.03
C TYR A 126 -26.02 2.15 -8.76
N ASP A 127 -26.91 2.47 -7.83
CA ASP A 127 -27.09 3.85 -7.39
C ASP A 127 -25.84 4.39 -6.66
N PHE A 128 -25.81 5.70 -6.51
CA PHE A 128 -24.69 6.42 -5.93
C PHE A 128 -24.36 5.98 -4.49
N PHE A 129 -25.38 5.75 -3.66
CA PHE A 129 -25.18 5.37 -2.26
C PHE A 129 -24.61 3.96 -2.18
N THR A 130 -25.12 3.03 -2.97
CA THR A 130 -24.61 1.66 -3.03
C THR A 130 -23.14 1.62 -3.46
N VAL A 131 -22.75 2.29 -4.55
CA VAL A 131 -21.35 2.35 -5.00
C VAL A 131 -20.44 2.97 -3.93
N SER A 132 -20.87 4.07 -3.31
CA SER A 132 -20.11 4.72 -2.24
C SER A 132 -19.94 3.82 -1.03
N THR A 133 -20.99 3.09 -0.64
CA THR A 133 -20.98 2.17 0.51
C THR A 133 -20.04 0.99 0.24
N ILE A 134 -20.09 0.42 -0.97
CA ILE A 134 -19.19 -0.67 -1.37
C ILE A 134 -17.73 -0.22 -1.32
N ILE A 135 -17.40 0.93 -1.93
CA ILE A 135 -16.03 1.44 -1.97
C ILE A 135 -15.49 1.63 -0.56
N ASN A 136 -16.22 2.33 0.30
CA ASN A 136 -15.74 2.61 1.66
C ASN A 136 -15.71 1.34 2.52
N GLY A 137 -16.71 0.46 2.39
CA GLY A 137 -16.78 -0.79 3.15
C GLY A 137 -15.64 -1.75 2.83
N ILE A 138 -15.36 -2.01 1.54
CA ILE A 138 -14.22 -2.85 1.16
C ILE A 138 -12.90 -2.18 1.54
N LEU A 139 -12.78 -0.87 1.35
CA LEU A 139 -11.55 -0.15 1.69
C LEU A 139 -11.26 -0.22 3.19
N ASP A 140 -12.26 0.03 4.04
CA ASP A 140 -12.13 -0.03 5.49
C ASP A 140 -11.86 -1.48 5.96
N LEU A 141 -12.50 -2.49 5.36
CA LEU A 141 -12.25 -3.91 5.61
C LEU A 141 -10.81 -4.30 5.29
N LEU A 142 -10.35 -4.04 4.06
CA LEU A 142 -8.99 -4.40 3.64
C LEU A 142 -7.95 -3.62 4.44
N ASP A 143 -8.20 -2.35 4.73
CA ASP A 143 -7.31 -1.56 5.58
C ASP A 143 -7.20 -2.14 6.98
N HIS A 144 -8.31 -2.58 7.57
CA HIS A 144 -8.29 -3.25 8.87
C HIS A 144 -7.51 -4.57 8.83
N LEU A 145 -7.71 -5.39 7.80
CA LEU A 145 -7.04 -6.69 7.64
C LEU A 145 -5.54 -6.60 7.39
N PHE A 146 -5.09 -5.55 6.70
CA PHE A 146 -3.73 -5.45 6.18
C PHE A 146 -2.89 -4.32 6.77
N ARG A 147 -3.46 -3.44 7.61
CA ARG A 147 -2.70 -2.32 8.20
C ARG A 147 -1.44 -2.79 8.91
N ASP A 148 -1.54 -3.73 9.84
CA ASP A 148 -0.37 -4.13 10.64
C ASP A 148 0.71 -4.81 9.77
N SER A 149 0.28 -5.62 8.81
CA SER A 149 1.17 -6.29 7.84
C SER A 149 1.82 -5.30 6.87
N LEU A 150 1.13 -4.21 6.52
CA LEU A 150 1.69 -3.12 5.73
C LEU A 150 2.56 -2.20 6.57
N ASP A 151 2.24 -1.96 7.84
CA ASP A 151 3.06 -1.16 8.75
C ASP A 151 4.42 -1.82 8.94
N PHE A 152 4.48 -3.15 9.01
CA PHE A 152 5.73 -3.91 8.96
C PHE A 152 5.51 -5.36 8.51
N ASN A 153 6.03 -5.71 7.33
CA ASN A 153 5.97 -7.07 6.80
C ASN A 153 7.07 -7.94 7.41
N GLU A 154 6.77 -8.59 8.54
CA GLU A 154 7.70 -9.48 9.23
C GLU A 154 8.16 -10.66 8.36
N HIS A 155 7.31 -11.16 7.46
CA HIS A 155 7.64 -12.28 6.58
C HIS A 155 8.74 -11.91 5.60
N GLN A 156 8.67 -10.68 5.10
CA GLN A 156 9.68 -10.12 4.21
C GLN A 156 11.03 -9.88 4.90
N PHE A 157 11.02 -9.74 6.22
CA PHE A 157 12.22 -9.57 7.03
C PHE A 157 12.65 -10.83 7.80
N ARG A 158 12.18 -12.02 7.38
CA ARG A 158 12.75 -13.30 7.85
C ARG A 158 14.20 -13.45 7.38
N VAL A 159 14.99 -14.21 8.13
CA VAL A 159 16.45 -14.40 7.92
C VAL A 159 16.81 -14.74 6.47
N TYR A 160 16.10 -15.70 5.87
CA TYR A 160 16.32 -16.08 4.47
C TYR A 160 16.13 -14.91 3.49
N ASN A 161 15.08 -14.10 3.70
CA ASN A 161 14.83 -12.93 2.87
C ASN A 161 15.86 -11.84 3.14
N LEU A 162 16.25 -11.56 4.39
CA LEU A 162 17.30 -10.59 4.71
C LEU A 162 18.61 -10.91 3.98
N GLN A 163 19.03 -12.17 3.97
CA GLN A 163 20.20 -12.63 3.23
C GLN A 163 20.05 -12.39 1.72
N ARG A 164 18.90 -12.76 1.15
CA ARG A 164 18.60 -12.58 -0.28
C ARG A 164 18.59 -11.11 -0.71
N LEU A 165 17.94 -10.25 0.08
CA LEU A 165 17.84 -8.81 -0.19
C LEU A 165 19.21 -8.14 -0.05
N ASN A 166 19.98 -8.52 0.97
CA ASN A 166 21.33 -8.01 1.16
C ASN A 166 22.28 -8.39 0.02
N ALA A 167 22.21 -9.63 -0.47
CA ALA A 167 22.97 -10.09 -1.61
C ALA A 167 22.65 -9.23 -2.87
N ALA A 168 21.37 -9.00 -3.16
CA ALA A 168 20.94 -8.20 -4.31
C ALA A 168 21.48 -6.75 -4.28
N ILE A 169 21.54 -6.13 -3.09
CA ILE A 169 22.12 -4.78 -2.93
C ILE A 169 23.65 -4.81 -3.06
N THR A 170 24.28 -5.84 -2.51
CA THR A 170 25.75 -6.01 -2.56
C THR A 170 26.23 -6.22 -4.01
N GLU A 171 25.51 -7.01 -4.80
CA GLU A 171 25.76 -7.23 -6.24
C GLU A 171 25.71 -5.92 -7.06
N LYS A 172 25.00 -4.90 -6.56
CA LYS A 172 24.90 -3.58 -7.18
C LYS A 172 25.95 -2.60 -6.68
N ASN A 173 27.08 -3.11 -6.17
CA ASN A 173 28.23 -2.34 -5.70
C ASN A 173 27.90 -1.38 -4.55
N SER A 174 27.04 -1.82 -3.62
CA SER A 174 26.78 -1.09 -2.38
C SER A 174 28.06 -0.91 -1.58
N SER A 175 28.31 0.32 -1.09
CA SER A 175 29.46 0.59 -0.22
C SER A 175 29.28 0.03 1.19
N PHE A 176 28.06 -0.37 1.54
CA PHE A 176 27.71 -0.97 2.83
C PHE A 176 27.27 -2.42 2.62
N VAL A 177 27.85 -3.33 3.40
CA VAL A 177 27.65 -4.78 3.22
C VAL A 177 26.40 -5.33 3.91
N ASP A 178 25.70 -4.52 4.71
CA ASP A 178 24.61 -4.99 5.59
C ASP A 178 23.24 -4.38 5.27
N ILE A 179 23.13 -3.66 4.15
CA ILE A 179 21.88 -3.02 3.75
C ILE A 179 20.94 -4.05 3.13
N VAL A 180 19.67 -4.07 3.57
CA VAL A 180 18.61 -4.96 3.05
C VAL A 180 17.47 -4.20 2.36
N GLY A 181 17.43 -2.88 2.51
CA GLY A 181 16.40 -2.06 1.93
C GLY A 181 16.65 -0.58 2.19
N PHE A 182 15.75 0.22 1.65
CA PHE A 182 15.86 1.67 1.65
C PHE A 182 14.59 2.26 2.25
N ILE A 183 14.75 3.38 2.97
CA ILE A 183 13.63 4.03 3.65
C ILE A 183 13.58 5.52 3.28
N ASP A 184 12.39 5.97 2.94
CA ASP A 184 12.15 7.39 2.66
C ASP A 184 10.72 7.83 3.02
N GLY A 185 10.57 9.14 3.22
CA GLY A 185 9.29 9.79 3.39
C GLY A 185 8.69 10.22 2.04
N THR A 186 7.38 10.17 1.92
CA THR A 186 6.65 10.76 0.80
C THR A 186 5.49 11.62 1.28
N CYS A 187 5.15 12.63 0.48
CA CYS A 187 4.06 13.56 0.74
C CYS A 187 2.97 13.35 -0.31
N ASN A 188 1.81 12.84 0.09
CA ASN A 188 0.65 12.75 -0.77
C ASN A 188 -0.18 14.05 -0.66
N ALA A 189 -0.20 14.83 -1.73
CA ALA A 189 -0.90 16.12 -1.76
C ALA A 189 -2.42 15.93 -1.65
N ILE A 190 -3.07 16.71 -0.79
CA ILE A 190 -4.52 16.67 -0.55
C ILE A 190 -5.15 18.03 -0.83
N CYS A 191 -6.48 18.06 -0.95
CA CYS A 191 -7.21 19.32 -0.87
C CYS A 191 -6.92 20.00 0.46
N ARG A 192 -6.87 21.34 0.45
CA ARG A 192 -6.84 22.16 1.66
C ARG A 192 -8.01 21.74 2.57
N PRO A 193 -7.73 21.22 3.78
CA PRO A 193 -8.79 20.89 4.73
C PRO A 193 -9.54 22.15 5.16
N SER A 194 -10.82 22.02 5.48
CA SER A 194 -11.62 23.13 6.03
C SER A 194 -11.20 23.43 7.47
N ASP A 195 -10.94 22.39 8.26
CA ASP A 195 -10.56 22.47 9.68
C ASP A 195 -9.11 22.02 9.90
N ASN A 196 -8.46 22.62 10.91
CA ASN A 196 -7.09 22.28 11.35
C ASN A 196 -6.07 22.15 10.20
N GLN A 197 -6.22 22.98 9.15
CA GLN A 197 -5.45 22.84 7.92
C GLN A 197 -3.93 22.94 8.13
N GLU A 198 -3.50 23.68 9.15
CA GLU A 198 -2.11 23.92 9.52
C GLU A 198 -1.38 22.63 9.87
N VAL A 199 -2.07 21.64 10.46
CA VAL A 199 -1.47 20.34 10.79
C VAL A 199 -1.12 19.55 9.52
N CYS A 200 -1.86 19.79 8.44
CA CYS A 200 -1.65 19.16 7.14
C CYS A 200 -0.74 19.98 6.21
N TYR A 201 -0.40 21.21 6.56
CA TYR A 201 0.42 22.06 5.70
C TYR A 201 1.90 21.71 5.83
N ASN A 202 2.53 21.33 4.72
CA ASN A 202 3.96 21.06 4.67
C ASN A 202 4.70 22.30 4.16
N GLY A 203 5.43 22.97 5.05
CA GLY A 203 6.17 24.20 4.72
C GLY A 203 7.28 24.01 3.68
N HIS A 204 7.87 22.80 3.60
CA HIS A 204 8.91 22.50 2.61
C HIS A 204 8.33 22.30 1.20
N LYS A 205 7.22 21.55 1.09
CA LYS A 205 6.52 21.30 -0.18
C LYS A 205 5.54 22.42 -0.57
N ARG A 206 5.25 23.33 0.35
CA ARG A 206 4.31 24.47 0.22
C ARG A 206 2.90 24.06 -0.19
N ASN A 207 2.43 22.89 0.26
CA ASN A 207 1.09 22.36 0.01
C ASN A 207 0.52 21.64 1.23
N HIS A 208 -0.79 21.36 1.20
CA HIS A 208 -1.44 20.46 2.16
C HIS A 208 -1.20 19.01 1.73
N CYS A 209 -0.71 18.17 2.63
CA CYS A 209 -0.44 16.77 2.33
C CYS A 209 -0.63 15.87 3.56
N LEU A 210 -0.78 14.57 3.29
CA LEU A 210 -0.51 13.53 4.27
C LEU A 210 0.87 12.95 3.98
N LYS A 211 1.64 12.70 5.04
CA LYS A 211 2.95 12.07 4.94
C LYS A 211 2.86 10.57 5.16
N TYR A 212 3.66 9.84 4.43
CA TYR A 212 3.87 8.40 4.61
C TYR A 212 5.37 8.12 4.65
N LYS A 213 5.74 7.00 5.24
CA LYS A 213 7.12 6.51 5.22
C LYS A 213 7.15 5.09 4.74
N GLY A 214 7.89 4.86 3.66
CA GLY A 214 8.01 3.57 3.02
C GLY A 214 9.39 2.97 3.27
N VAL A 215 9.43 1.69 3.61
CA VAL A 215 10.61 0.84 3.45
C VAL A 215 10.41 0.00 2.19
N VAL A 216 11.35 0.11 1.27
CA VAL A 216 11.34 -0.61 -0.01
C VAL A 216 12.51 -1.58 -0.04
N THR A 217 12.21 -2.81 -0.42
CA THR A 217 13.20 -3.88 -0.59
C THR A 217 13.56 -4.04 -2.08
N PRO A 218 14.76 -4.56 -2.39
CA PRO A 218 15.26 -4.75 -3.77
C PRO A 218 14.34 -5.48 -4.75
N ASP A 219 13.40 -6.28 -4.27
CA ASP A 219 12.39 -6.97 -5.07
C ASP A 219 11.16 -6.10 -5.43
N GLY A 220 11.20 -4.79 -5.13
CA GLY A 220 10.15 -3.83 -5.46
C GLY A 220 8.96 -3.84 -4.51
N ILE A 221 9.05 -4.58 -3.40
CA ILE A 221 8.01 -4.65 -2.39
C ILE A 221 8.17 -3.50 -1.40
N THR A 222 7.09 -2.75 -1.19
CA THR A 222 6.99 -1.83 -0.05
C THR A 222 6.72 -2.67 1.19
N SER A 223 7.79 -2.98 1.93
CA SER A 223 7.81 -3.93 3.05
C SER A 223 7.39 -3.30 4.37
N SER A 224 7.32 -1.98 4.43
CA SER A 224 6.70 -1.22 5.51
C SER A 224 6.16 0.08 4.92
N LEU A 225 4.94 0.47 5.24
CA LEU A 225 4.30 1.72 4.86
C LEU A 225 3.60 2.33 6.08
N LEU A 226 4.28 3.26 6.73
CA LEU A 226 3.80 3.89 7.94
C LEU A 226 3.04 5.18 7.63
N GLY A 227 1.98 5.42 8.40
CA GLY A 227 1.13 6.60 8.29
C GLY A 227 -0.31 6.22 7.94
N SER A 228 -1.17 7.15 7.54
CA SER A 228 -0.92 8.56 7.20
C SER A 228 -0.60 9.47 8.40
N TYR A 229 0.43 10.29 8.28
CA TYR A 229 0.79 11.33 9.25
C TYR A 229 0.40 12.73 8.75
N PRO A 230 0.17 13.71 9.65
CA PRO A 230 -0.05 15.10 9.26
C PRO A 230 1.14 15.69 8.48
N GLY A 231 0.87 16.49 7.44
CA GLY A 231 1.88 17.09 6.57
C GLY A 231 2.92 17.97 7.25
N ALA A 232 2.58 18.58 8.39
CA ALA A 232 3.49 19.39 9.20
C ALA A 232 4.47 18.55 10.04
N MET A 233 4.23 17.24 10.19
CA MET A 233 5.04 16.37 11.05
C MET A 233 6.44 16.18 10.45
N HIS A 234 7.48 16.29 11.29
CA HIS A 234 8.87 16.02 10.87
C HIS A 234 9.14 14.52 10.70
N ASP A 235 9.98 14.18 9.73
CA ASP A 235 10.25 12.78 9.36
C ASP A 235 10.92 11.99 10.50
N GLN A 236 11.76 12.65 11.30
CA GLN A 236 12.35 12.07 12.52
C GLN A 236 11.28 11.75 13.57
N ARG A 237 10.28 12.63 13.73
CA ARG A 237 9.17 12.41 14.65
C ARG A 237 8.32 11.23 14.19
N MET A 238 8.02 11.16 12.89
CA MET A 238 7.33 10.00 12.30
C MET A 238 8.11 8.70 12.53
N LEU A 239 9.45 8.72 12.54
CA LEU A 239 10.26 7.50 12.79
C LEU A 239 10.14 7.05 14.24
N LYS A 240 10.16 8.02 15.16
CA LYS A 240 10.08 7.75 16.59
C LYS A 240 8.69 7.23 16.98
N GLU A 241 7.64 7.86 16.48
CA GLU A 241 6.25 7.50 16.82
C GLU A 241 5.79 6.20 16.15
N SER A 242 6.46 5.74 15.10
CA SER A 242 6.04 4.54 14.37
C SER A 242 6.47 3.21 15.01
N GLY A 243 7.33 3.22 16.03
CA GLY A 243 7.90 1.98 16.60
C GLY A 243 8.72 1.15 15.61
N LEU A 244 9.13 1.73 14.47
CA LEU A 244 9.82 0.97 13.42
C LEU A 244 11.20 0.52 13.89
N LEU A 245 11.89 1.35 14.68
CA LEU A 245 13.24 1.03 15.16
C LEU A 245 13.25 -0.23 16.00
N ASP A 246 12.30 -0.38 16.93
CA ASP A 246 12.16 -1.55 17.79
C ASP A 246 11.93 -2.83 16.94
N LYS A 247 11.04 -2.75 15.94
CA LYS A 247 10.81 -3.85 14.99
C LYS A 247 12.06 -4.18 14.17
N LEU A 248 12.85 -3.18 13.78
CA LEU A 248 14.10 -3.43 13.08
C LEU A 248 15.13 -4.11 13.99
N GLU A 249 15.26 -3.72 15.26
CA GLU A 249 16.17 -4.42 16.20
C GLU A 249 15.78 -5.89 16.34
N GLU A 250 14.50 -6.18 16.56
CA GLU A 250 13.98 -7.53 16.73
C GLU A 250 14.27 -8.42 15.50
N HIS A 251 14.07 -7.90 14.29
CA HIS A 251 14.18 -8.69 13.07
C HIS A 251 15.55 -8.62 12.39
N PHE A 252 16.32 -7.54 12.53
CA PHE A 252 17.58 -7.35 11.78
C PHE A 252 18.79 -7.83 12.57
N ASP A 253 18.70 -7.95 13.90
CA ASP A 253 19.82 -8.45 14.70
C ASP A 253 19.86 -9.99 14.70
N GLN A 254 20.63 -10.54 13.76
CA GLN A 254 20.85 -11.98 13.66
C GLN A 254 22.11 -12.45 14.40
N ARG A 255 22.81 -11.56 15.13
CA ARG A 255 24.03 -11.91 15.89
C ARG A 255 23.78 -13.01 16.94
N PRO A 256 22.65 -13.04 17.68
CA PRO A 256 22.38 -14.12 18.63
C PRO A 256 22.36 -15.52 18.02
N SER A 257 22.04 -15.61 16.72
CA SER A 257 21.98 -16.87 15.95
C SER A 257 23.25 -17.11 15.12
N GLY A 258 24.34 -16.37 15.37
CA GLY A 258 25.60 -16.46 14.62
C GLY A 258 25.59 -15.76 13.26
N GLY A 259 24.55 -14.96 12.97
CA GLY A 259 24.44 -14.12 11.78
C GLY A 259 25.07 -12.74 11.98
N LYS A 260 24.57 -11.76 11.21
CA LYS A 260 25.02 -10.37 11.26
C LYS A 260 23.87 -9.42 11.53
N LEU A 261 24.21 -8.18 11.88
CA LEU A 261 23.24 -7.11 12.00
C LEU A 261 22.96 -6.51 10.62
N TYR A 262 21.70 -6.52 10.20
CA TYR A 262 21.28 -5.85 8.97
C TYR A 262 20.83 -4.40 9.25
N ALA A 263 20.73 -3.59 8.20
CA ALA A 263 20.27 -2.21 8.31
C ALA A 263 19.46 -1.73 7.11
N LEU A 264 18.67 -0.68 7.32
CA LEU A 264 18.08 0.12 6.26
C LEU A 264 18.98 1.31 5.91
N TYR A 265 18.99 1.72 4.65
CA TYR A 265 19.63 2.97 4.24
C TYR A 265 18.60 4.07 3.99
N GLY A 266 18.71 5.20 4.68
CA GLY A 266 17.78 6.33 4.57
C GLY A 266 18.46 7.68 4.41
N ASP A 267 17.66 8.75 4.38
CA ASP A 267 18.17 10.12 4.30
C ASP A 267 18.96 10.58 5.55
N ALA A 268 19.79 11.61 5.39
CA ALA A 268 20.62 12.20 6.43
C ALA A 268 19.82 12.78 7.61
N ALA A 269 18.55 13.13 7.38
CA ALA A 269 17.62 13.65 8.39
C ALA A 269 17.32 12.66 9.53
N TYR A 270 17.57 11.37 9.31
CA TYR A 270 17.30 10.35 10.32
C TYR A 270 18.35 10.30 11.43
N GLY A 271 17.90 9.92 12.63
CA GLY A 271 18.73 9.69 13.82
C GLY A 271 19.77 8.58 13.62
N ARG A 272 20.70 8.45 14.58
CA ARG A 272 21.64 7.32 14.59
C ARG A 272 20.96 6.12 15.24
N HIS A 273 21.15 4.93 14.67
CA HIS A 273 20.65 3.67 15.17
C HIS A 273 21.45 2.52 14.51
N GLU A 274 21.66 1.38 15.18
CA GLU A 274 22.50 0.31 14.61
C GLU A 274 21.87 -0.31 13.35
N CYS A 275 20.55 -0.54 13.36
CA CYS A 275 19.77 -1.01 12.20
C CYS A 275 19.50 0.08 11.13
N PHE A 276 20.14 1.25 11.23
CA PHE A 276 19.88 2.38 10.34
C PHE A 276 21.15 3.08 9.88
N VAL A 277 21.44 3.00 8.59
CA VAL A 277 22.57 3.66 7.95
C VAL A 277 22.09 4.90 7.21
N LYS A 278 22.91 5.96 7.24
CA LYS A 278 22.62 7.23 6.57
C LYS A 278 23.86 7.77 5.87
N PRO A 279 23.70 8.73 4.94
CA PRO A 279 24.83 9.39 4.28
C PRO A 279 25.87 9.92 5.27
N ILE A 280 27.14 9.80 4.89
CA ILE A 280 28.26 10.32 5.68
C ILE A 280 28.27 11.85 5.57
N THR A 281 27.91 12.55 6.66
CA THR A 281 27.78 14.02 6.68
C THR A 281 28.97 14.76 7.31
N ASN A 282 29.79 14.11 8.14
CA ASN A 282 30.92 14.76 8.82
C ASN A 282 32.15 14.85 7.91
N ARG A 283 32.42 16.06 7.38
CA ARG A 283 33.47 16.37 6.39
C ARG A 283 34.76 16.95 6.99
N SER A 284 35.07 16.66 8.25
CA SER A 284 36.15 17.34 9.01
C SER A 284 37.60 17.06 8.55
N ARG A 285 37.86 16.16 7.59
CA ARG A 285 39.22 15.92 7.03
C ARG A 285 39.20 15.71 5.53
N SER A 286 39.95 16.53 4.79
CA SER A 286 39.99 16.58 3.32
C SER A 286 40.07 15.21 2.61
N ARG A 287 40.97 14.30 3.00
CA ARG A 287 41.06 12.96 2.38
C ARG A 287 39.87 12.02 2.66
N ARG A 288 39.10 12.27 3.72
CA ARG A 288 37.87 11.51 4.02
C ARG A 288 36.68 12.04 3.21
N ILE A 289 36.80 13.24 2.63
CA ILE A 289 35.73 13.88 1.86
C ILE A 289 35.52 13.13 0.54
N ASP A 290 36.58 12.83 -0.23
CA ASP A 290 36.42 12.18 -1.53
C ASP A 290 35.87 10.74 -1.41
N ALA A 291 36.32 9.99 -0.40
CA ALA A 291 35.79 8.66 -0.13
C ALA A 291 34.32 8.73 0.33
N ALA A 292 33.98 9.66 1.22
CA ALA A 292 32.60 9.85 1.67
C ALA A 292 31.67 10.31 0.54
N ILE A 293 32.14 11.18 -0.36
CA ILE A 293 31.39 11.62 -1.54
C ILE A 293 31.11 10.41 -2.45
N ARG A 294 32.13 9.58 -2.75
CA ARG A 294 31.93 8.38 -3.58
C ARG A 294 30.94 7.41 -2.96
N VAL A 295 31.06 7.13 -1.66
CA VAL A 295 30.12 6.27 -0.93
C VAL A 295 28.69 6.82 -0.99
N ASN A 296 28.52 8.11 -0.68
CA ASN A 296 27.20 8.74 -0.71
C ASN A 296 26.61 8.76 -2.14
N GLN A 297 27.43 8.94 -3.17
CA GLN A 297 26.99 8.88 -4.57
C GLN A 297 26.53 7.47 -4.96
N GLN A 298 27.28 6.44 -4.60
CA GLN A 298 26.91 5.04 -4.83
C GLN A 298 25.58 4.71 -4.14
N MET A 299 25.48 5.00 -2.84
CA MET A 299 24.26 4.71 -2.09
C MET A 299 23.08 5.57 -2.51
N SER A 300 23.30 6.83 -2.91
CA SER A 300 22.23 7.67 -3.44
C SER A 300 21.64 7.09 -4.72
N ARG A 301 22.44 6.50 -5.60
CA ARG A 301 21.94 5.85 -6.82
C ARG A 301 21.02 4.69 -6.49
N LEU A 302 21.44 3.82 -5.57
CA LEU A 302 20.63 2.68 -5.14
C LEU A 302 19.35 3.11 -4.40
N ARG A 303 19.42 4.17 -3.58
CA ARG A 303 18.27 4.69 -2.80
C ARG A 303 17.14 5.23 -3.68
N VAL A 304 17.43 5.69 -4.90
CA VAL A 304 16.40 6.17 -5.86
C VAL A 304 15.30 5.13 -6.09
N ALA A 305 15.60 3.84 -5.89
CA ALA A 305 14.62 2.75 -5.87
C ALA A 305 13.36 3.05 -5.03
N VAL A 306 13.50 3.68 -3.86
CA VAL A 306 12.35 4.04 -3.01
C VAL A 306 11.44 5.05 -3.69
N GLU A 307 12.04 6.07 -4.29
CA GLU A 307 11.32 7.16 -4.96
C GLU A 307 10.55 6.61 -6.17
N TRP A 308 11.15 5.67 -6.91
CA TRP A 308 10.49 4.95 -7.99
C TRP A 308 9.30 4.12 -7.51
N GLU A 309 9.43 3.42 -6.38
CA GLU A 309 8.31 2.62 -5.85
C GLU A 309 7.13 3.48 -5.37
N PHE A 310 7.39 4.67 -4.82
CA PHE A 310 6.32 5.65 -4.58
C PHE A 310 5.67 6.09 -5.89
N GLY A 311 6.48 6.37 -6.92
CA GLY A 311 5.99 6.70 -8.26
C GLY A 311 5.15 5.57 -8.88
N HIS A 312 5.57 4.32 -8.75
CA HIS A 312 4.84 3.15 -9.25
C HIS A 312 3.44 3.03 -8.66
N THR A 313 3.30 3.32 -7.36
CA THR A 313 1.99 3.35 -6.69
C THR A 313 1.07 4.38 -7.35
N SER A 314 1.59 5.58 -7.62
CA SER A 314 0.86 6.67 -8.31
C SER A 314 0.53 6.32 -9.76
N THR A 315 1.43 5.65 -10.47
CA THR A 315 1.26 5.26 -11.87
C THR A 315 0.20 4.18 -12.03
N LEU A 316 0.18 3.19 -11.14
CA LEU A 316 -0.82 2.12 -11.16
C LEU A 316 -2.18 2.60 -10.65
N PHE A 317 -2.20 3.44 -9.61
CA PHE A 317 -3.41 3.90 -8.94
C PHE A 317 -3.46 5.43 -8.88
N ALA A 318 -3.69 6.05 -10.04
CA ALA A 318 -3.67 7.50 -10.20
C ALA A 318 -4.68 8.25 -9.32
N HIS A 319 -5.73 7.58 -8.83
CA HIS A 319 -6.67 8.18 -7.89
C HIS A 319 -5.98 8.74 -6.65
N VAL A 320 -4.96 8.06 -6.14
CA VAL A 320 -4.31 8.42 -4.88
C VAL A 320 -3.40 9.64 -4.99
N HIS A 321 -3.14 10.14 -6.21
CA HIS A 321 -2.38 11.36 -6.47
C HIS A 321 -3.23 12.51 -7.05
N PHE A 322 -4.53 12.28 -7.26
CA PHE A 322 -5.40 13.30 -7.81
C PHE A 322 -5.96 14.20 -6.70
N GLN A 323 -5.13 15.17 -6.30
CA GLN A 323 -5.38 16.13 -5.22
C GLN A 323 -6.83 16.64 -5.15
N PRO A 324 -7.52 17.05 -6.25
CA PRO A 324 -8.88 17.59 -6.16
C PRO A 324 -9.95 16.63 -5.60
N LYS A 325 -9.65 15.33 -5.53
CA LYS A 325 -10.54 14.29 -4.97
C LYS A 325 -10.07 13.78 -3.61
N LEU A 326 -8.94 14.24 -3.10
CA LEU A 326 -8.38 13.79 -1.83
C LEU A 326 -8.74 14.79 -0.74
N LYS A 327 -9.99 14.74 -0.29
CA LYS A 327 -10.53 15.63 0.74
C LYS A 327 -10.61 14.88 2.06
N LEU A 328 -9.92 15.38 3.08
CA LEU A 328 -10.10 14.89 4.45
C LEU A 328 -11.58 15.09 4.87
N GLN A 329 -12.07 14.25 5.79
CA GLN A 329 -13.46 14.19 6.26
C GLN A 329 -14.51 13.76 5.21
N GLN A 330 -14.23 13.86 3.90
CA GLN A 330 -15.12 13.37 2.84
C GLN A 330 -14.66 12.04 2.24
N ASN A 331 -13.35 11.77 2.29
CA ASN A 331 -12.75 10.57 1.72
C ASN A 331 -11.81 9.92 2.74
N ARG A 332 -11.69 8.60 2.65
CA ARG A 332 -10.74 7.78 3.41
C ARG A 332 -9.32 7.88 2.85
N VAL A 333 -8.75 9.09 2.78
CA VAL A 333 -7.48 9.36 2.07
C VAL A 333 -6.32 8.46 2.54
N GLY A 334 -6.19 8.25 3.85
CA GLY A 334 -5.20 7.35 4.45
C GLY A 334 -5.33 5.90 3.97
N PRO A 335 -6.46 5.23 4.28
CA PRO A 335 -6.74 3.89 3.78
C PRO A 335 -6.61 3.74 2.26
N THR A 336 -7.07 4.73 1.48
CA THR A 336 -6.95 4.71 0.01
C THR A 336 -5.49 4.58 -0.44
N TYR A 337 -4.56 5.34 0.15
CA TYR A 337 -3.14 5.27 -0.23
C TYR A 337 -2.48 3.95 0.22
N ARG A 338 -2.83 3.44 1.40
CA ARG A 338 -2.35 2.14 1.88
C ARG A 338 -2.82 1.00 0.99
N MET A 339 -4.10 0.96 0.65
CA MET A 339 -4.65 -0.10 -0.21
C MET A 339 -4.15 -0.01 -1.65
N ALA A 340 -3.91 1.20 -2.18
CA ALA A 340 -3.20 1.34 -3.46
C ALA A 340 -1.78 0.76 -3.40
N THR A 341 -1.06 0.96 -2.29
CA THR A 341 0.28 0.37 -2.10
C THR A 341 0.22 -1.15 -1.94
N PHE A 342 -0.79 -1.67 -1.24
CA PHE A 342 -1.06 -3.11 -1.13
C PHE A 342 -1.28 -3.75 -2.50
N PHE A 343 -2.20 -3.22 -3.31
CA PHE A 343 -2.44 -3.72 -4.66
C PHE A 343 -1.22 -3.52 -5.56
N LYS A 344 -0.43 -2.46 -5.35
CA LYS A 344 0.86 -2.27 -6.04
C LYS A 344 1.80 -3.44 -5.73
N ASN A 345 1.98 -3.79 -4.45
CA ASN A 345 2.84 -4.90 -4.05
C ASN A 345 2.38 -6.24 -4.67
N ILE A 346 1.07 -6.48 -4.77
CA ILE A 346 0.53 -7.67 -5.45
C ILE A 346 0.86 -7.64 -6.95
N HIS A 347 0.74 -6.48 -7.59
CA HIS A 347 1.03 -6.29 -9.00
C HIS A 347 2.53 -6.33 -9.35
N THR A 348 3.41 -5.91 -8.44
CA THR A 348 4.87 -5.88 -8.63
C THR A 348 5.37 -7.24 -9.11
N ARG A 349 6.07 -7.37 -10.23
CA ARG A 349 6.68 -8.65 -10.60
C ARG A 349 7.97 -8.81 -9.80
N PRO A 350 8.16 -9.86 -8.98
CA PRO A 350 9.39 -10.06 -8.23
C PRO A 350 10.46 -10.51 -9.22
N GLN A 351 11.17 -9.55 -9.78
CA GLN A 351 12.51 -9.77 -10.25
C GLN A 351 13.37 -9.06 -9.21
N LEU A 352 14.20 -9.81 -8.46
CA LEU A 352 15.25 -9.24 -7.58
C LEU A 352 16.11 -8.19 -8.27
N LYS A 353 16.01 -8.12 -9.59
CA LYS A 353 16.72 -7.22 -10.47
C LYS A 353 15.91 -5.99 -10.91
N SER A 354 14.57 -5.95 -10.90
CA SER A 354 13.83 -4.88 -11.60
C SER A 354 14.02 -3.47 -10.99
N THR A 355 14.01 -3.33 -9.67
CA THR A 355 14.11 -1.99 -9.04
C THR A 355 15.54 -1.46 -9.03
N LEU A 356 16.55 -2.35 -9.08
CA LEU A 356 17.97 -1.99 -9.14
C LEU A 356 18.59 -2.12 -10.55
N GLU A 357 17.89 -2.64 -11.56
CA GLU A 357 18.35 -2.71 -12.96
C GLU A 357 18.18 -1.39 -13.70
N ALA A 358 17.20 -0.58 -13.30
CA ALA A 358 17.04 0.77 -13.82
C ALA A 358 18.08 1.76 -13.24
N VAL A 359 18.80 1.37 -12.16
CA VAL A 359 19.94 2.09 -11.55
C VAL A 359 21.25 1.55 -12.11
#